data_AF-A0A6V8Q688-F1
#
_entry.id   AF-A0A6V8Q688-F1
#
_cell.length_a   1.000
_cell.length_b   1.000
_cell.length_c   1.000
_cell.angle_alpha   90.00
_cell.angle_beta   90.00
_cell.angle_gamma   90.00
#
_symmetry.space_group_name_H-M   'P 1'
#
loop_
_entity.id
_entity.type
_entity.pdbx_description
1 polymer ?
#
loop_
_entity_poly.entity_id
_entity_poly.type
_entity_poly.pdbx_seq_one_letter_code
_entity_poly.pdbx_strand_id
1 'polypeptide(L)' 'MAVNSAGEIEVDRHCQTNVPGIFAAGDVTSVPEKQIIVAAGEGAKAALGAYGYLLEQRG' A
#
# COMPACT_ATOMS: atom_id res chain seq x y z
N MET A 1 8.47 1.66 9.41
CA MET A 1 8.13 1.12 8.07
C MET A 1 9.08 -0.02 7.75
N ALA A 2 8.55 -1.20 7.45
CA ALA A 2 9.33 -2.37 7.06
C ALA A 2 9.66 -2.32 5.57
N VAL A 3 10.85 -2.79 5.21
CA VAL A 3 11.34 -2.86 3.83
C VAL A 3 12.07 -4.18 3.62
N ASN A 4 11.99 -4.72 2.40
CA ASN A 4 12.75 -5.91 2.03
C ASN A 4 14.22 -5.58 1.75
N SER A 5 15.03 -6.58 1.37
CA SER A 5 16.46 -6.42 1.08
C SER A 5 16.76 -5.51 -0.12
N ALA A 6 15.80 -5.28 -1.01
CA ALA A 6 15.91 -4.36 -2.14
C ALA A 6 15.48 -2.93 -1.78
N GLY A 7 15.02 -2.68 -0.55
CA GLY A 7 14.55 -1.37 -0.09
C GLY A 7 13.11 -1.04 -0.48
N GLU A 8 12.35 -2.01 -0.96
CA GLU A 8 10.94 -1.84 -1.29
C GLU A 8 10.08 -1.93 -0.03
N ILE A 9 9.02 -1.11 0.05
CA ILE A 9 8.09 -1.11 1.19
C ILE A 9 7.30 -2.42 1.20
N GLU A 10 7.41 -3.17 2.30
CA GLU A 10 6.61 -4.38 2.48
C GLU A 10 5.15 -4.00 2.74
N VAL A 11 4.27 -4.55 1.90
CA VAL A 11 2.82 -4.35 2.01
C VAL A 11 2.08 -5.68 1.98
N ASP A 12 0.93 -5.72 2.64
CA ASP A 12 0.01 -6.84 2.53
C ASP A 12 -0.83 -6.77 1.23
N ARG A 13 -1.75 -7.73 1.04
CA ARG A 13 -2.62 -7.76 -0.14
C ARG A 13 -3.55 -6.53 -0.26
N HIS A 14 -3.72 -5.76 0.80
CA HIS A 14 -4.55 -4.55 0.90
C HIS A 14 -3.71 -3.26 0.79
N CYS A 15 -2.43 -3.36 0.43
CA CYS A 15 -1.50 -2.22 0.34
C CYS A 15 -1.23 -1.55 1.71
N GLN A 16 -1.49 -2.26 2.82
CA GLN A 16 -1.18 -1.79 4.17
C GLN A 16 0.28 -2.04 4.51
N THR A 17 0.94 -1.04 5.10
CA THR A 17 2.28 -1.20 5.67
C THR A 17 2.21 -1.74 7.10
N ASN A 18 3.36 -1.99 7.72
CA ASN A 18 3.42 -2.34 9.14
C ASN A 18 3.09 -1.16 10.09
N VAL A 19 2.86 0.05 9.58
CA VAL A 19 2.46 1.21 10.38
C VAL A 19 0.96 1.49 10.14
N PRO A 20 0.11 1.42 11.18
CA PRO A 20 -1.32 1.67 11.04
C PRO A 20 -1.61 3.04 10.40
N GLY A 21 -2.55 3.05 9.44
CA GLY A 21 -2.92 4.25 8.70
C GLY A 21 -1.96 4.68 7.59
N ILE A 22 -0.83 3.98 7.40
CA ILE A 22 0.10 4.22 6.29
C ILE A 22 -0.03 3.10 5.26
N PHE A 23 -0.25 3.52 4.01
CA PHE A 23 -0.42 2.66 2.84
C PHE A 23 0.64 2.99 1.79
N ALA A 24 1.01 2.03 0.96
CA ALA A 24 1.94 2.23 -0.15
C ALA A 24 1.48 1.42 -1.37
N ALA A 25 1.75 1.91 -2.59
CA ALA A 25 1.29 1.28 -3.83
C ALA A 25 2.29 1.51 -4.97
N GLY A 26 2.30 0.58 -5.94
CA GLY A 26 3.13 0.66 -7.14
C GLY A 26 4.57 0.26 -6.87
N ASP A 27 5.46 0.70 -7.75
CA ASP A 27 6.83 0.18 -7.86
C ASP A 27 7.68 0.33 -6.58
N VAL A 28 7.32 1.27 -5.70
CA VAL A 28 7.95 1.48 -4.39
C VAL A 28 7.70 0.32 -3.41
N THR A 29 6.70 -0.50 -3.65
CA THR A 29 6.29 -1.61 -2.77
C THR A 29 6.92 -2.93 -3.18
N SER A 30 6.75 -3.95 -2.32
CA SER A 30 7.11 -5.33 -2.59
C SER A 30 6.24 -6.03 -3.66
N VAL A 31 5.38 -5.32 -4.39
CA VAL A 31 4.67 -5.87 -5.56
C VAL A 31 5.70 -6.36 -6.60
N PRO A 32 5.59 -7.59 -7.11
CA PRO A 32 6.57 -8.09 -8.07
C PRO A 32 6.43 -7.43 -9.45
N GLU A 33 5.21 -7.10 -9.89
CA GLU A 33 4.97 -6.54 -11.23
C GLU A 33 5.09 -5.00 -11.26
N LYS A 34 6.20 -4.52 -11.85
CA LYS A 34 6.50 -3.08 -12.00
C LYS A 34 5.93 -2.51 -13.30
N GLN A 35 4.61 -2.44 -13.41
CA GLN A 35 3.90 -2.03 -14.62
C GLN A 35 2.83 -0.98 -14.34
N ILE A 36 2.58 -0.10 -15.30
CA ILE A 36 1.66 1.05 -15.17
C ILE A 36 0.28 0.61 -14.66
N ILE A 37 -0.32 -0.41 -15.28
CA ILE A 37 -1.68 -0.85 -14.94
C ILE A 37 -1.73 -1.55 -13.57
N VAL A 38 -0.65 -2.19 -13.15
CA VAL A 38 -0.54 -2.82 -11.83
C VAL A 38 -0.45 -1.73 -10.77
N ALA A 39 0.46 -0.77 -10.94
CA ALA A 39 0.61 0.36 -10.01
C ALA A 39 -0.70 1.17 -9.89
N ALA A 40 -1.43 1.36 -10.98
CA ALA A 40 -2.75 2.01 -10.95
C ALA A 40 -3.77 1.22 -10.11
N GLY A 41 -3.83 -0.10 -10.27
CA GLY A 41 -4.71 -0.98 -9.50
C GLY A 41 -4.36 -1.00 -8.01
N GLU A 42 -3.07 -1.05 -7.68
CA GLU A 42 -2.61 -0.92 -6.29
C GLU A 42 -2.93 0.45 -5.69
N GLY A 43 -2.75 1.53 -6.47
CA GLY A 43 -3.10 2.88 -6.04
C GLY A 43 -4.58 3.01 -5.69
N ALA A 44 -5.47 2.43 -6.50
CA ALA A 44 -6.90 2.38 -6.20
C ALA A 44 -7.19 1.63 -4.89
N LYS A 45 -6.51 0.49 -4.66
CA LYS A 45 -6.65 -0.33 -3.46
C LYS A 45 -6.18 0.42 -2.20
N ALA A 46 -5.00 1.02 -2.25
CA ALA A 46 -4.42 1.81 -1.17
C ALA A 46 -5.31 3.02 -0.82
N ALA A 47 -5.85 3.72 -1.82
CA ALA A 47 -6.74 4.86 -1.62
C ALA A 47 -8.05 4.45 -0.91
N LEU A 48 -8.67 3.35 -1.32
CA LEU A 48 -9.88 2.83 -0.67
C LEU A 48 -9.59 2.37 0.76
N GLY A 49 -8.45 1.71 0.99
CA GLY A 49 -8.02 1.30 2.33
C GLY A 49 -7.77 2.48 3.27
N ALA A 50 -7.07 3.51 2.79
CA ALA A 50 -6.82 4.74 3.54
C ALA A 50 -8.12 5.48 3.87
N TYR A 51 -9.07 5.55 2.92
CA TYR A 51 -10.38 6.12 3.17
C TYR A 51 -11.15 5.35 4.25
N GLY A 52 -11.17 4.01 4.18
CA GLY A 52 -11.78 3.16 5.21
C GLY A 52 -11.18 3.40 6.60
N TYR A 53 -9.85 3.45 6.69
CA TYR A 53 -9.14 3.75 7.95
C TYR A 53 -9.56 5.10 8.53
N LEU A 54 -9.67 6.15 7.70
CA LEU A 54 -10.10 7.48 8.16
C LEU A 54 -11.54 7.51 8.64
N LEU A 55 -12.44 6.69 8.08
CA LEU A 55 -13.82 6.59 8.55
C LEU A 55 -13.89 5.93 9.93
N GLU A 56 -13.10 4.88 10.16
CA GLU A 56 -13.01 4.21 11.47
C GLU A 56 -12.49 5.14 12.57
N GLN A 57 -11.54 6.02 12.25
CA GLN A 57 -10.96 6.99 13.20
C GLN A 57 -11.88 8.19 13.50
N ARG A 58 -12.99 8.35 12.77
CA ARG A 58 -13.98 9.43 13.01
C ARG A 58 -15.10 9.02 13.98
N GLY A 59 -15.17 7.74 14.36
CA GLY A 59 -16.10 7.22 15.36
C GLY A 59 -15.51 7.25 16.77
#